data_AF-A0A3D9MIU6-F1
#
_entry.id   AF-A0A3D9MIU6-F1
#
_cell.length_a   1.000
_cell.length_b   1.000
_cell.length_c   1.000
_cell.angle_alpha   90.00
_cell.angle_beta   90.00
_cell.angle_gamma   90.00
#
_symmetry.space_group_name_H-M   'P 1'
#
loop_
_entity.id
_entity.type
_entity.pdbx_description
1 polymer ?
#
loop_
_entity_poly.entity_id
_entity_poly.type
_entity_poly.pdbx_seq_one_letter_code
_entity_poly.pdbx_strand_id
1 'polypeptide(L)' 'MSVYPARQLREEMAFIALHFHWGRHEVLSLEHAERRAWCREISAINRTLDGATPNPFEDFEE' A
#
# COMPACT_ATOMS: atom_id res chain seq x y z
N MET A 1 -18.26 -16.15 -12.11
CA MET A 1 -17.26 -16.14 -11.03
C MET A 1 -15.91 -15.77 -11.63
N SER A 2 -15.51 -14.50 -11.52
CA SER A 2 -14.18 -14.06 -12.00
C SER A 2 -13.15 -14.51 -10.96
N VAL A 3 -12.22 -15.37 -11.37
CA VAL A 3 -11.13 -15.83 -10.51
C VAL A 3 -10.26 -14.62 -10.22
N TYR A 4 -10.16 -14.23 -8.95
CA TYR A 4 -9.33 -13.10 -8.57
C TYR A 4 -7.86 -13.41 -8.93
N PRO A 5 -7.18 -12.59 -9.75
CA PRO A 5 -5.84 -12.93 -10.20
C PRO A 5 -4.89 -13.05 -9.00
N ALA A 6 -4.28 -14.23 -8.81
CA ALA A 6 -3.38 -14.49 -7.68
C ALA A 6 -2.21 -13.49 -7.59
N ARG A 7 -1.80 -12.95 -8.74
CA ARG A 7 -0.82 -11.87 -8.84
C ARG A 7 -1.32 -10.57 -8.18
N GLN A 8 -2.54 -10.14 -8.51
CA GLN A 8 -3.12 -8.90 -8.00
C GLN A 8 -3.33 -8.96 -6.48
N LEU A 9 -3.73 -10.12 -5.96
CA LEU A 9 -3.81 -10.36 -4.52
C LEU A 9 -2.47 -10.15 -3.82
N ARG A 10 -1.41 -10.77 -4.35
CA ARG A 10 -0.05 -10.63 -3.80
C ARG A 10 0.44 -9.19 -3.82
N GLU A 11 0.18 -8.46 -4.91
CA GLU A 11 0.56 -7.05 -5.07
C GLU A 11 -0.12 -6.18 -4.02
N GLU A 12 -1.44 -6.34 -3.84
CA GLU A 12 -2.20 -5.60 -2.81
C GLU A 12 -1.74 -5.92 -1.40
N MET A 13 -1.47 -7.20 -1.12
CA MET A 13 -0.98 -7.60 0.19
C MET A 13 0.39 -7.01 0.50
N ALA A 14 1.32 -7.05 -0.48
CA ALA A 14 2.65 -6.49 -0.33
C ALA A 14 2.60 -4.97 -0.16
N PHE A 15 1.73 -4.29 -0.90
CA PHE A 15 1.55 -2.84 -0.83
C PHE A 15 1.06 -2.40 0.55
N ILE A 16 0.07 -3.10 1.13
CA ILE A 16 -0.44 -2.81 2.47
C ILE A 16 0.62 -3.13 3.53
N ALA A 17 1.27 -4.30 3.44
CA ALA A 17 2.30 -4.69 4.39
C ALA A 17 3.51 -3.72 4.37
N LEU A 18 3.83 -3.13 3.22
CA LEU A 18 4.90 -2.14 3.12
C LEU A 18 4.59 -0.85 3.87
N HIS A 19 3.34 -0.38 3.91
CA HIS A 19 2.97 0.90 4.50
C HIS A 19 2.51 0.80 5.96
N PHE A 20 1.75 -0.24 6.30
CA PHE A 20 1.23 -0.43 7.66
C PHE A 20 2.02 -1.44 8.49
N HIS A 21 2.97 -2.15 7.88
CA HIS A 21 3.76 -3.20 8.54
C HIS A 21 2.92 -4.31 9.19
N TRP A 22 1.67 -4.48 8.75
CA TRP A 22 0.81 -5.57 9.16
C TRP A 22 1.39 -6.91 8.72
N GLY A 23 1.23 -7.91 9.57
CA GLY A 23 1.67 -9.27 9.32
C GLY A 23 0.89 -9.92 8.18
N ARG A 24 1.49 -10.94 7.56
CA ARG A 24 0.88 -11.71 6.46
C ARG A 24 -0.53 -12.19 6.78
N HIS A 25 -0.77 -12.65 8.01
CA HIS A 25 -2.07 -13.17 8.43
C HIS A 25 -3.14 -12.08 8.52
N GLU A 26 -2.80 -10.92 9.06
CA GLU A 26 -3.71 -9.77 9.19
C GLU A 26 -4.16 -9.28 7.82
N VAL A 27 -3.23 -9.18 6.87
CA VAL A 27 -3.55 -8.74 5.51
C VAL A 27 -4.33 -9.81 4.73
N LEU A 28 -4.10 -11.10 5.00
CA LEU A 28 -4.87 -12.20 4.40
C LEU A 28 -6.30 -12.29 4.94
N SER A 29 -6.54 -11.86 6.19
CA SER A 29 -7.90 -11.86 6.77
C SER A 29 -8.80 -10.76 6.21
N LEU A 30 -8.23 -9.75 5.53
CA LEU A 30 -9.01 -8.68 4.93
C LEU A 30 -9.87 -9.20 3.77
N GLU A 31 -11.14 -8.81 3.78
CA GLU A 31 -12.00 -9.02 2.61
C GLU A 31 -11.42 -8.33 1.38
N HIS A 32 -11.77 -8.83 0.19
CA HIS A 32 -11.29 -8.26 -1.05
C HIS A 32 -11.61 -6.76 -1.18
N ALA A 33 -12.83 -6.34 -0.82
CA ALA A 33 -13.25 -4.95 -0.87
C ALA A 33 -12.46 -4.06 0.11
N GLU A 34 -12.23 -4.56 1.33
CA GLU A 34 -11.49 -3.84 2.36
C GLU A 34 -10.03 -3.64 1.97
N ARG A 35 -9.37 -4.68 1.46
CA ARG A 35 -8.00 -4.60 0.96
C ARG A 35 -7.86 -3.54 -0.16
N ARG A 36 -8.84 -3.49 -1.07
CA ARG A 36 -8.88 -2.48 -2.14
C ARG A 36 -9.08 -1.07 -1.59
N ALA A 37 -9.91 -0.90 -0.56
CA ALA A 37 -10.13 0.39 0.09
C ALA A 37 -8.82 0.91 0.71
N TRP A 38 -8.11 0.06 1.47
CA TRP A 38 -6.81 0.43 2.04
C TRP A 38 -5.78 0.82 0.99
N CYS A 39 -5.70 0.10 -0.13
CA CYS A 39 -4.81 0.49 -1.23
C CYS A 39 -5.14 1.90 -1.78
N ARG A 40 -6.42 2.29 -1.84
CA ARG A 40 -6.84 3.63 -2.30
C ARG A 40 -6.47 4.71 -1.29
N GLU A 41 -6.68 4.46 0.00
CA GLU A 41 -6.32 5.40 1.07
C GLU A 41 -4.81 5.66 1.12
N ILE A 42 -4.01 4.60 1.12
CA ILE A 42 -2.54 4.73 1.07
C ILE A 42 -2.12 5.55 -0.16
N SER A 43 -2.70 5.27 -1.32
CA SER A 43 -2.38 6.02 -2.55
C SER A 43 -2.81 7.49 -2.46
N ALA A 44 -3.91 7.81 -1.77
CA ALA A 44 -4.36 9.18 -1.58
C ALA A 44 -3.42 9.96 -0.64
N ILE A 45 -2.98 9.31 0.44
CA ILE A 45 -1.97 9.85 1.36
C ILE A 45 -0.66 10.10 0.61
N ASN A 46 -0.14 9.12 -0.13
CA ASN A 46 1.12 9.27 -0.88
C ASN A 46 1.02 10.39 -1.93
N ARG A 47 -0.08 10.51 -2.68
CA ARG A 47 -0.29 11.64 -3.59
C ARG A 47 -0.27 12.99 -2.90
N THR A 48 -0.76 13.05 -1.66
CA THR A 48 -0.75 14.28 -0.86
C THR A 48 0.68 14.60 -0.39
N LEU A 49 1.43 13.58 0.06
CA LEU A 49 2.81 13.72 0.52
C LEU A 49 3.78 14.07 -0.63
N ASP A 50 3.67 13.38 -1.76
CA ASP A 50 4.47 13.62 -2.97
C ASP A 50 4.21 15.01 -3.56
N GLY A 51 2.98 15.53 -3.39
CA GLY A 51 2.64 16.90 -3.77
C GLY A 51 3.09 17.98 -2.76
N ALA A 52 3.54 17.59 -1.57
CA ALA A 52 3.78 18.49 -0.44
C ALA A 52 5.24 18.60 0.03
N THR A 53 6.16 17.74 -0.43
CA THR A 53 7.55 17.80 0.11
C THR A 53 8.59 17.52 -0.98
N PRO A 54 9.56 18.43 -1.21
CA PRO A 54 10.84 18.01 -1.75
C PRO A 54 11.46 17.02 -0.76
N ASN A 55 12.20 16.06 -1.29
CA ASN A 55 12.75 14.95 -0.53
C ASN A 55 13.56 15.46 0.68
N PRO A 56 13.16 15.20 1.94
CA PRO A 56 13.89 15.67 3.12
C PRO A 56 15.25 14.96 3.32
N PHE A 57 15.59 14.05 2.40
CA PHE A 57 16.87 13.38 2.34
C PHE A 57 17.77 13.84 1.16
N GLU A 58 17.39 14.89 0.40
CA GLU A 58 18.26 15.47 -0.64
C GLU A 58 19.51 16.17 -0.07
N ASP A 59 19.57 16.44 1.23
CA ASP A 59 20.68 17.14 1.89
C ASP A 59 21.70 16.22 2.60
N PHE A 60 21.69 14.90 2.39
CA PHE A 60 22.67 13.97 3.01
C PHE A 60 23.90 13.67 2.14
N GLU A 61 24.31 14.60 1.29
CA GLU A 61 25.64 14.59 0.66
C GLU A 61 26.60 15.49 1.46
N GLU A 62 27.15 14.96 2.57
CA GLU A 62 28.48 15.34 3.10
C GLU A 62 29.12 14.21 3.93
#